data_AF-A0AB34LB60-F1
#
_entry.id   AF-A0AB34LB60-F1
#
_cell.length_a   1.000
_cell.length_b   1.000
_cell.length_c   1.000
_cell.angle_alpha   90.00
_cell.angle_beta   90.00
_cell.angle_gamma   90.00
#
_symmetry.space_group_name_H-M   'P 1'
#
loop_
_entity.id
_entity.type
_entity.pdbx_description
1 polymer ?
#
loop_
_entity_poly.entity_id
_entity_poly.type
_entity_poly.pdbx_seq_one_letter_code
_entity_poly.pdbx_strand_id
1 'polypeptide(L)' 'MKYYVEGELRNFIFVGEAKRNANMLTCKQLDVVEEMLEEIEPNEGWSETAINDMFWFDFDTICR' A
#
# COMPACT_ATOMS: atom_id res chain seq x y z
N MET A 1 10.66 -7.07 19.90
CA MET A 1 9.20 -7.33 19.96
C MET A 1 8.60 -6.60 18.77
N LYS A 2 7.89 -7.29 17.88
CA LYS A 2 7.19 -6.68 16.75
C LYS A 2 5.70 -6.76 17.06
N TYR A 3 4.96 -5.70 16.79
CA TYR A 3 3.51 -5.66 16.91
C TYR A 3 2.98 -4.94 15.67
N TYR A 4 1.85 -5.40 15.16
CA TYR A 4 1.19 -4.84 13.98
C TYR A 4 -0.11 -4.19 14.41
N VAL A 5 -0.52 -3.16 13.69
CA VAL A 5 -1.77 -2.43 13.91
C VAL A 5 -2.53 -2.48 12.59
N GLU A 6 -3.78 -2.93 12.63
CA GLU A 6 -4.68 -2.83 11.48
C GLU A 6 -4.99 -1.35 11.22
N GLY A 7 -4.90 -0.95 9.96
CA GLY A 7 -5.14 0.43 9.57
C GLY A 7 -5.45 0.52 8.08
N GLU A 8 -6.28 1.49 7.72
CA GLU A 8 -6.68 1.70 6.34
C GLU A 8 -5.52 2.22 5.48
N LEU A 9 -5.37 1.71 4.26
CA LEU A 9 -4.35 2.14 3.30
C LEU A 9 -4.48 3.64 2.97
N ARG A 10 -5.70 4.18 3.02
CA ARG A 10 -5.96 5.63 2.87
C ARG A 10 -5.25 6.50 3.90
N ASN A 11 -5.05 5.98 5.11
CA ASN A 11 -4.38 6.68 6.21
C ASN A 11 -2.89 6.32 6.31
N PHE A 12 -2.40 5.50 5.38
CA PHE A 12 -1.01 5.07 5.33
C PHE A 12 -0.06 6.23 5.03
N ILE A 13 1.08 6.26 5.72
CA ILE A 13 2.10 7.29 5.52
C ILE A 13 3.08 6.83 4.45
N PHE A 14 2.77 7.17 3.19
CA PHE A 14 3.71 6.96 2.08
C PHE A 14 4.90 7.93 2.15
N VAL A 15 6.09 7.43 1.80
CA VAL A 15 7.35 8.19 1.79
C VAL A 15 8.06 8.12 0.42
N GLY A 16 8.91 9.11 0.12
CA GLY A 16 9.68 9.12 -1.13
C GLY A 16 8.80 9.18 -2.40
N GLU A 17 9.18 8.41 -3.43
CA GLU A 17 8.40 8.35 -4.68
C GLU A 17 7.08 7.60 -4.51
N ALA A 18 6.98 6.66 -3.55
CA ALA A 18 5.72 5.98 -3.23
C ALA A 18 4.61 6.99 -2.88
N LYS A 19 4.96 8.07 -2.16
CA LYS A 19 4.03 9.17 -1.86
C LYS A 19 3.53 9.86 -3.12
N ARG A 20 4.42 10.12 -4.08
CA ARG A 20 4.07 10.78 -5.34
C ARG A 20 3.11 9.91 -6.14
N ASN A 21 3.35 8.61 -6.17
CA ASN A 21 2.51 7.63 -6.86
C ASN A 21 1.14 7.45 -6.17
N ALA A 22 1.11 7.29 -4.85
CA ALA A 22 -0.13 7.23 -4.09
C ALA A 22 -1.01 8.48 -4.28
N ASN A 23 -0.40 9.67 -4.40
CA ASN A 23 -1.12 10.91 -4.68
C ASN A 23 -1.71 10.99 -6.11
N MET A 24 -1.33 10.10 -7.03
CA MET A 24 -1.97 10.01 -8.35
C MET A 24 -3.26 9.20 -8.31
N LEU A 25 -3.51 8.45 -7.22
CA LEU A 25 -4.70 7.64 -7.05
C LEU A 25 -5.79 8.42 -6.32
N THR A 26 -7.03 8.20 -6.74
CA THR A 26 -8.21 8.63 -5.98
C THR A 26 -8.41 7.73 -4.76
N CYS A 27 -9.16 8.21 -3.76
CA CYS A 27 -9.48 7.38 -2.58
C CYS A 27 -10.12 6.03 -2.97
N LYS A 28 -10.95 6.01 -4.01
CA LYS A 28 -11.57 4.78 -4.53
C LYS A 28 -10.57 3.82 -5.16
N GLN A 29 -9.56 4.35 -5.85
CA GLN A 29 -8.51 3.51 -6.40
C GLN A 29 -7.67 2.93 -5.28
N LEU A 30 -7.33 3.73 -4.25
CA LEU A 30 -6.65 3.23 -3.06
C LEU A 30 -7.42 2.11 -2.36
N ASP A 31 -8.76 2.20 -2.27
CA ASP A 31 -9.58 1.09 -1.74
C ASP A 31 -9.41 -0.19 -2.54
N VAL A 32 -9.38 -0.09 -3.87
CA VAL A 32 -9.19 -1.26 -4.74
C VAL A 32 -7.80 -1.85 -4.51
N VAL A 33 -6.76 -1.01 -4.32
CA VAL A 33 -5.42 -1.50 -3.98
C VAL A 33 -5.43 -2.21 -2.62
N GLU A 34 -6.15 -1.66 -1.65
CA GLU A 34 -6.30 -2.25 -0.32
C GLU A 34 -6.98 -3.61 -0.38
N GLU A 35 -8.11 -3.73 -1.10
CA GLU A 35 -8.78 -5.01 -1.35
C GLU A 35 -7.83 -6.01 -2.02
N MET A 36 -7.05 -5.58 -3.02
CA MET A 36 -6.04 -6.45 -3.65
C MET A 36 -4.96 -6.89 -2.66
N LEU A 37 -4.47 -5.99 -1.81
CA LEU A 37 -3.44 -6.28 -0.81
C LEU A 37 -3.92 -7.27 0.25
N GLU A 38 -5.20 -7.19 0.64
CA GLU A 38 -5.85 -8.15 1.54
C GLU A 38 -5.97 -9.54 0.89
N GLU A 39 -6.27 -9.63 -0.40
CA GLU A 39 -6.36 -10.91 -1.13
C GLU A 39 -5.02 -11.65 -1.21
N ILE A 40 -3.91 -10.91 -1.33
CA ILE A 40 -2.55 -11.46 -1.43
C ILE A 40 -1.75 -11.28 -0.13
N GLU A 41 -2.44 -11.07 1.00
CA GLU A 41 -1.78 -10.78 2.27
C GLU A 41 -0.83 -11.92 2.69
N PRO A 42 0.45 -11.62 2.99
CA PRO A 42 1.37 -12.60 3.56
C PRO A 42 0.90 -13.05 4.95
N ASN A 43 1.28 -14.27 5.38
CA ASN A 43 0.94 -14.77 6.73
C ASN A 43 1.41 -13.86 7.89
N GLU A 44 2.41 -13.00 7.67
CA GLU A 44 2.95 -12.04 8.65
C GLU A 44 2.41 -10.61 8.44
N GLY A 45 1.45 -10.43 7.52
CA GLY A 45 0.93 -9.15 7.10
C GLY A 45 1.90 -8.33 6.25
N TRP A 46 1.43 -7.17 5.80
CA TRP A 46 2.27 -6.21 5.09
C TRP A 46 3.05 -5.32 6.06
N SER A 47 4.35 -5.19 5.81
CA SER A 47 5.16 -4.18 6.50
C SER A 47 5.04 -2.82 5.82
N GLU A 48 5.18 -1.74 6.58
CA GLU A 48 5.18 -0.38 6.02
C GLU A 48 6.23 -0.20 4.91
N THR A 49 7.40 -0.85 5.06
CA THR A 49 8.44 -0.84 4.03
C THR A 49 7.98 -1.56 2.76
N ALA A 50 7.36 -2.73 2.89
CA ALA A 50 6.86 -3.49 1.74
C ALA A 50 5.76 -2.74 0.98
N ILE A 51 4.85 -2.06 1.68
CA ILE A 51 3.81 -1.22 1.06
C ILE A 51 4.47 -0.05 0.31
N ASN A 52 5.43 0.65 0.94
CA ASN A 52 6.15 1.74 0.28
C ASN A 52 6.93 1.26 -0.95
N ASP A 53 7.63 0.13 -0.85
CA ASP A 53 8.39 -0.43 -1.97
C ASP A 53 7.47 -0.81 -3.12
N MET A 54 6.29 -1.40 -2.85
CA MET A 54 5.31 -1.76 -3.88
C MET A 54 4.78 -0.50 -4.62
N PHE A 55 4.43 0.54 -3.88
CA PHE A 55 4.03 1.83 -4.47
C PHE A 55 5.17 2.58 -5.17
N TRP A 56 6.42 2.23 -4.90
CA TRP A 56 7.59 2.83 -5.54
C TRP A 56 8.00 2.07 -6.81
N PHE A 57 8.31 0.78 -6.68
CA PHE A 57 8.93 -0.02 -7.72
C PHE A 57 7.92 -0.72 -8.63
N ASP A 58 6.75 -1.06 -8.09
CA ASP A 58 5.74 -1.89 -8.78
C ASP A 58 4.43 -1.13 -9.02
N PHE A 59 4.44 0.20 -9.02
CA PHE A 59 3.23 1.03 -9.16
C PHE A 59 2.44 0.75 -10.45
N ASP A 60 3.12 0.36 -11.52
CA ASP A 60 2.47 -0.03 -12.79
C ASP A 60 1.56 -1.25 -12.65
N THR A 61 1.78 -2.10 -11.64
CA THR A 61 0.89 -3.23 -11.32
C THR A 61 -0.40 -2.78 -10.65
N ILE A 62 -0.35 -1.64 -9.95
CA ILE A 62 -1.49 -1.01 -9.27
C ILE A 62 -2.36 -0.22 -10.25
N CYS A 63 -1.72 0.48 -11.21
CA CYS A 63 -2.39 1.38 -12.14
C CYS A 63 -2.99 0.73 -13.40
N ARG A 64 -3.27 -0.59 -13.37
CA ARG A 64 -3.83 -1.30 -14.53
C ARG A 64 -5.35 -1.30 -14.60
#